data_AF-A0A1J5WRU2-F1
#
_entry.id   AF-A0A1J5WRU2-F1
#
_cell.length_a   1.000
_cell.length_b   1.000
_cell.length_c   1.000
_cell.angle_alpha   90.00
_cell.angle_beta   90.00
_cell.angle_gamma   90.00
#
_symmetry.space_group_name_H-M   'P 1'
#
loop_
_entity.id
_entity.type
_entity.pdbx_description
1 polymer ?
#
loop_
_entity_poly.entity_id
_entity_poly.type
_entity_poly.pdbx_seq_one_letter_code
_entity_poly.pdbx_strand_id
1 'polypeptide(L)'
;SIWIGKVKRLKLEGYALGTLPKLKFHEENVMEELKLDADKPEHITEILKEENKNILGWVGKAKNLILNKYAVEALPKLKLHEENEMEFLELRAEYPGEISEILKMDNNSLLIGRVKRLELRWQAVRILPKLKLHEENAVEELALFAGEAEISEILKIENSSIWIGKVKRLKLEGYALGTLPKLKFHEEN
;
A
#
# COMPACT_ATOMS: atom_id res chain seq x y z
N SER A 1 17.24 -14.85 12.91
CA SER A 1 17.19 -14.09 11.64
C SER A 1 17.94 -14.86 10.56
N ILE A 2 17.55 -14.74 9.29
CA ILE A 2 18.11 -15.43 8.12
C ILE A 2 18.78 -14.38 7.24
N TRP A 3 20.08 -14.53 6.97
CA TRP A 3 20.80 -13.63 6.06
C TRP A 3 20.60 -14.05 4.61
N ILE A 4 20.05 -13.15 3.79
CA ILE A 4 19.77 -13.41 2.36
C ILE A 4 20.75 -12.64 1.45
N GLY A 5 21.50 -11.67 1.99
CA GLY A 5 22.43 -10.84 1.21
C GLY A 5 21.71 -9.80 0.34
N LYS A 6 22.13 -9.66 -0.91
CA LYS A 6 21.50 -8.74 -1.89
C LYS A 6 20.48 -9.51 -2.72
N VAL A 7 19.24 -9.04 -2.72
CA VAL A 7 18.11 -9.64 -3.45
C VAL A 7 17.48 -8.60 -4.34
N LYS A 8 17.48 -8.90 -5.63
CA LYS A 8 16.86 -8.05 -6.65
C LYS A 8 15.34 -8.08 -6.58
N ARG A 9 14.74 -9.27 -6.43
CA ARG A 9 13.29 -9.48 -6.34
C ARG A 9 12.95 -10.53 -5.30
N LEU A 10 11.97 -10.23 -4.46
CA LEU A 10 11.46 -11.16 -3.45
C LEU A 10 9.96 -11.35 -3.64
N LYS A 11 9.56 -12.61 -3.79
CA LYS A 11 8.15 -13.02 -3.81
C LYS A 11 7.92 -13.99 -2.66
N LEU A 12 6.97 -13.68 -1.78
CA LEU A 12 6.53 -14.59 -0.73
C LEU A 12 5.03 -14.85 -0.91
N GLU A 13 4.65 -16.12 -0.79
CA GLU A 13 3.26 -16.58 -0.96
C GLU A 13 2.87 -17.49 0.20
N GLY A 14 1.64 -17.38 0.65
CA GLY A 14 1.08 -18.24 1.69
C GLY A 14 1.91 -18.22 2.98
N TYR A 15 2.15 -19.40 3.58
CA TYR A 15 2.94 -19.51 4.80
C TYR A 15 4.40 -18.98 4.69
N ALA A 16 4.93 -18.78 3.48
CA ALA A 16 6.26 -18.18 3.32
C ALA A 16 6.30 -16.73 3.83
N LEU A 17 5.17 -16.02 3.87
CA LEU A 17 5.09 -14.68 4.46
C LEU A 17 5.50 -14.67 5.93
N GLY A 18 5.28 -15.76 6.67
CA GLY A 18 5.71 -15.88 8.06
C GLY A 18 7.24 -15.88 8.24
N THR A 19 8.01 -15.97 7.16
CA THR A 19 9.46 -15.80 7.16
C THR A 19 9.89 -14.35 7.02
N LEU A 20 9.03 -13.45 6.55
CA LEU A 20 9.36 -12.05 6.26
C LEU A 20 10.03 -11.33 7.45
N PRO A 21 9.51 -11.43 8.70
CA PRO A 21 10.18 -10.81 9.86
C PRO A 21 11.53 -11.43 10.20
N LYS A 22 11.84 -12.61 9.66
CA LYS A 22 13.10 -13.31 9.94
C LYS A 22 14.20 -12.89 8.95
N LEU A 23 13.86 -12.30 7.80
CA LEU A 23 14.81 -11.99 6.74
C LEU A 23 15.69 -10.78 7.09
N LYS A 24 16.98 -10.88 6.77
CA LYS A 24 17.97 -9.80 6.83
C LYS A 24 18.64 -9.65 5.47
N PHE A 25 18.73 -8.42 5.01
CA PHE A 25 19.36 -8.05 3.76
C PHE A 25 20.65 -7.27 4.02
N HIS A 26 21.50 -7.24 3.00
CA HIS A 26 22.63 -6.33 2.98
C HIS A 26 22.15 -4.87 3.10
N GLU A 27 22.88 -4.00 3.78
CA GLU A 27 22.48 -2.60 4.03
C GLU A 27 22.28 -1.81 2.72
N GLU A 28 23.14 -2.09 1.74
CA GLU A 28 23.10 -1.59 0.36
C GLU A 28 22.10 -2.35 -0.55
N ASN A 29 21.21 -3.17 0.00
CA ASN A 29 20.23 -3.86 -0.83
C ASN A 29 19.20 -2.87 -1.37
N VAL A 30 19.26 -2.63 -2.68
CA VAL A 30 18.24 -1.90 -3.44
C VAL A 30 17.38 -2.92 -4.15
N MET A 31 16.22 -3.24 -3.56
CA MET A 31 15.31 -4.25 -4.10
C MET A 31 14.45 -3.63 -5.21
N GLU A 32 14.38 -4.27 -6.37
CA GLU A 32 13.49 -3.83 -7.44
C GLU A 32 12.03 -4.15 -7.15
N GLU A 33 11.75 -5.30 -6.53
CA GLU A 33 10.37 -5.76 -6.33
C GLU A 33 10.23 -6.58 -5.05
N LEU A 34 9.27 -6.20 -4.22
CA LEU A 34 8.70 -7.02 -3.16
C LEU A 34 7.24 -7.34 -3.49
N LYS A 35 6.92 -8.63 -3.61
CA LYS A 35 5.56 -9.12 -3.81
C LYS A 35 5.14 -10.07 -2.69
N LEU A 36 4.03 -9.77 -2.03
CA LEU A 36 3.45 -10.58 -0.96
C LEU A 36 2.02 -11.00 -1.35
N ASP A 37 1.73 -12.30 -1.25
CA ASP A 37 0.42 -12.86 -1.57
C ASP A 37 -0.08 -13.79 -0.45
N ALA A 38 -1.24 -13.46 0.13
CA ALA A 38 -1.81 -14.20 1.25
C ALA A 38 -3.30 -14.44 1.03
N ASP A 39 -3.67 -15.65 0.63
CA ASP A 39 -5.05 -16.09 0.46
C ASP A 39 -5.78 -16.39 1.78
N LYS A 40 -5.06 -16.41 2.91
CA LYS A 40 -5.62 -16.69 4.23
C LYS A 40 -5.04 -15.76 5.30
N PRO A 41 -5.80 -15.41 6.35
CA PRO A 41 -5.31 -14.54 7.42
C PRO A 41 -4.16 -15.17 8.23
N GLU A 42 -4.07 -16.50 8.30
CA GLU A 42 -2.99 -17.19 9.02
C GLU A 42 -1.62 -16.93 8.40
N HIS A 43 -1.56 -16.64 7.09
CA HIS A 43 -0.32 -16.40 6.36
C HIS A 43 0.42 -15.14 6.82
N ILE A 44 -0.31 -14.13 7.31
CA ILE A 44 0.28 -12.86 7.80
C ILE A 44 0.46 -12.83 9.32
N THR A 45 0.07 -13.89 10.03
CA THR A 45 0.02 -13.89 11.50
C THR A 45 1.35 -13.50 12.13
N GLU A 46 2.47 -14.03 11.63
CA GLU A 46 3.80 -13.72 12.16
C GLU A 46 4.22 -12.27 11.85
N ILE A 47 3.79 -11.71 10.71
CA ILE A 47 4.03 -10.30 10.37
C ILE A 47 3.26 -9.39 11.34
N LEU A 48 2.00 -9.72 11.64
CA LEU A 48 1.17 -8.92 12.53
C LEU A 48 1.62 -8.99 14.00
N LYS A 49 2.15 -10.13 14.43
CA LYS A 49 2.74 -10.32 15.77
C LYS A 49 4.09 -9.63 15.96
N GLU A 50 4.76 -9.25 14.88
CA GLU A 50 6.05 -8.58 14.98
C GLU A 50 5.88 -7.21 15.67
N GLU A 51 6.49 -7.07 16.84
CA GLU A 51 6.52 -5.86 17.65
C GLU A 51 7.73 -4.99 17.31
N ASN A 52 8.83 -5.61 16.86
CA ASN A 52 10.02 -4.88 16.46
C ASN A 52 9.85 -4.32 15.04
N LYS A 53 9.24 -3.14 14.98
CA LYS A 53 8.96 -2.41 13.73
C LYS A 53 10.22 -2.11 12.89
N ASN A 54 11.42 -2.19 13.46
CA ASN A 54 12.65 -1.95 12.70
C ASN A 54 13.05 -3.14 11.83
N ILE A 55 12.55 -4.34 12.12
CA ILE A 55 12.86 -5.57 11.37
C ILE A 55 12.39 -5.48 9.91
N LEU A 56 11.27 -4.79 9.66
CA LEU A 56 10.69 -4.65 8.32
C LEU A 56 11.02 -3.32 7.66
N GLY A 57 11.83 -2.45 8.30
CA GLY A 57 12.18 -1.13 7.74
C GLY A 57 12.94 -1.18 6.41
N TRP A 58 13.54 -2.31 6.05
CA TRP A 58 14.16 -2.51 4.73
C TRP A 58 13.12 -2.61 3.61
N VAL A 59 11.87 -2.95 3.91
CA VAL A 59 10.78 -3.06 2.92
C VAL A 59 10.51 -1.71 2.26
N GLY A 60 10.64 -0.61 3.02
CA GLY A 60 10.53 0.75 2.49
C GLY A 60 11.57 1.13 1.45
N LYS A 61 12.61 0.30 1.23
CA LYS A 61 13.63 0.50 0.20
C LYS A 61 13.32 -0.22 -1.13
N ALA A 62 12.23 -0.97 -1.21
CA ALA A 62 11.83 -1.63 -2.44
C ALA A 62 11.26 -0.61 -3.44
N LYS A 63 11.70 -0.67 -4.70
CA LYS A 63 11.17 0.20 -5.78
C LYS A 63 9.69 -0.09 -6.06
N ASN A 64 9.34 -1.37 -6.13
CA ASN A 64 7.98 -1.82 -6.39
C ASN A 64 7.47 -2.68 -5.21
N LEU A 65 6.30 -2.33 -4.69
CA LEU A 65 5.62 -3.06 -3.62
C LEU A 65 4.23 -3.52 -4.10
N ILE A 66 4.02 -4.83 -4.10
CA ILE A 66 2.75 -5.46 -4.53
C ILE A 66 2.21 -6.30 -3.36
N LEU A 67 1.04 -5.92 -2.84
CA LEU A 67 0.36 -6.64 -1.76
C LEU A 67 -0.98 -7.17 -2.27
N ASN A 68 -1.16 -8.49 -2.23
CA ASN A 68 -2.36 -9.18 -2.65
C ASN A 68 -3.11 -9.81 -1.47
N LYS A 69 -4.43 -9.71 -1.49
CA LYS A 69 -5.36 -10.34 -0.55
C LYS A 69 -5.03 -9.93 0.89
N TYR A 70 -4.99 -10.87 1.84
CA TYR A 70 -4.64 -10.58 3.23
C TYR A 70 -3.25 -9.94 3.40
N ALA A 71 -2.36 -10.00 2.42
CA ALA A 71 -1.05 -9.36 2.52
C ALA A 71 -1.17 -7.82 2.60
N VAL A 72 -2.30 -7.25 2.18
CA VAL A 72 -2.59 -5.82 2.33
C VAL A 72 -2.57 -5.41 3.81
N GLU A 73 -3.07 -6.24 4.73
CA GLU A 73 -3.03 -5.98 6.19
C GLU A 73 -1.60 -5.91 6.76
N ALA A 74 -0.58 -6.36 6.01
CA ALA A 74 0.81 -6.19 6.42
C ALA A 74 1.30 -4.74 6.24
N LEU A 75 0.64 -3.92 5.42
CA LEU A 75 1.07 -2.55 5.07
C LEU A 75 1.45 -1.69 6.29
N PRO A 76 0.65 -1.63 7.38
CA PRO A 76 0.99 -0.83 8.57
C PRO A 76 2.27 -1.32 9.28
N LYS A 77 2.65 -2.59 9.08
CA LYS A 77 3.84 -3.21 9.68
C LYS A 77 5.10 -3.00 8.84
N LEU A 78 4.98 -2.65 7.56
CA LEU A 78 6.13 -2.41 6.68
C LEU A 78 6.88 -1.11 6.98
N LYS A 79 6.31 -0.24 7.85
CA LYS A 79 6.92 0.99 8.38
C LYS A 79 7.57 1.84 7.28
N LEU A 80 6.78 2.17 6.28
CA LEU A 80 7.19 3.10 5.24
C LEU A 80 7.45 4.48 5.87
N HIS A 81 8.44 5.20 5.35
CA HIS A 81 8.86 6.51 5.82
C HIS A 81 8.34 7.61 4.87
N GLU A 82 8.26 8.85 5.36
CA GLU A 82 7.84 10.00 4.56
C GLU A 82 8.76 10.24 3.35
N GLU A 83 10.06 10.05 3.54
CA GLU A 83 11.08 10.10 2.48
C GLU A 83 11.18 8.84 1.62
N ASN A 84 10.27 7.86 1.77
CA ASN A 84 10.29 6.71 0.87
C ASN A 84 9.98 7.17 -0.56
N GLU A 85 10.72 6.63 -1.52
CA GLU A 85 10.47 6.86 -2.93
C GLU A 85 10.23 5.52 -3.63
N MET A 86 8.98 5.27 -4.00
CA MET A 86 8.57 4.06 -4.72
C MET A 86 8.22 4.38 -6.18
N GLU A 87 8.63 3.49 -7.08
CA GLU A 87 8.21 3.52 -8.48
C GLU A 87 6.77 3.00 -8.61
N PHE A 88 6.40 1.97 -7.85
CA PHE A 88 5.06 1.36 -7.92
C PHE A 88 4.58 0.85 -6.56
N LEU A 89 3.36 1.23 -6.18
CA LEU A 89 2.62 0.63 -5.07
C LEU A 89 1.30 0.08 -5.60
N GLU A 90 1.10 -1.23 -5.43
CA GLU A 90 -0.14 -1.91 -5.80
C GLU A 90 -0.74 -2.65 -4.61
N LEU A 91 -2.01 -2.33 -4.32
CA LEU A 91 -2.81 -3.02 -3.31
C LEU A 91 -4.02 -3.67 -3.98
N ARG A 92 -4.16 -4.98 -3.81
CA ARG A 92 -5.28 -5.77 -4.32
C ARG A 92 -5.96 -6.50 -3.18
N ALA A 93 -7.22 -6.22 -2.93
CA ALA A 93 -8.03 -6.97 -1.96
C ALA A 93 -9.39 -7.27 -2.57
N GLU A 94 -9.77 -8.54 -2.61
CA GLU A 94 -11.01 -9.04 -3.19
C GLU A 94 -12.14 -9.05 -2.15
N TYR A 95 -11.83 -9.30 -0.88
CA TYR A 95 -12.82 -9.46 0.19
C TYR A 95 -12.66 -8.42 1.31
N PRO A 96 -13.77 -7.95 1.93
CA PRO A 96 -13.70 -6.95 3.01
C PRO A 96 -12.81 -7.35 4.20
N GLY A 97 -12.69 -8.66 4.48
CA GLY A 97 -11.84 -9.18 5.55
C GLY A 97 -10.34 -9.00 5.32
N GLU A 98 -9.91 -8.72 4.09
CA GLU A 98 -8.49 -8.59 3.71
C GLU A 98 -7.94 -7.18 3.99
N ILE A 99 -8.78 -6.27 4.50
CA ILE A 99 -8.43 -4.86 4.81
C ILE A 99 -9.10 -4.37 6.11
N SER A 100 -9.75 -5.27 6.84
CA SER A 100 -10.60 -4.96 7.99
C SER A 100 -9.89 -4.22 9.11
N GLU A 101 -8.61 -4.51 9.40
CA GLU A 101 -7.85 -3.81 10.44
C GLU A 101 -7.40 -2.43 9.95
N ILE A 102 -6.96 -2.32 8.70
CA ILE A 102 -6.63 -1.02 8.10
C ILE A 102 -7.83 -0.06 8.12
N LEU A 103 -9.04 -0.54 7.86
CA LEU A 103 -10.23 0.31 7.83
C LEU A 103 -10.58 0.92 9.20
N LYS A 104 -10.13 0.31 10.29
CA LYS A 104 -10.29 0.84 11.66
C LYS A 104 -9.31 1.97 11.97
N MET A 105 -8.27 2.15 11.17
CA MET A 105 -7.29 3.20 11.37
C MET A 105 -7.86 4.57 11.00
N ASP A 106 -7.28 5.63 11.56
CA ASP A 106 -7.64 7.00 11.22
C ASP A 106 -7.27 7.34 9.77
N ASN A 107 -7.94 8.32 9.19
CA ASN A 107 -7.57 8.83 7.86
C ASN A 107 -6.17 9.46 7.91
N ASN A 108 -5.42 9.36 6.82
CA ASN A 108 -4.03 9.85 6.72
C ASN A 108 -3.05 9.26 7.78
N SER A 109 -3.34 8.08 8.33
CA SER A 109 -2.49 7.44 9.35
C SER A 109 -1.44 6.50 8.76
N LEU A 110 -1.60 6.06 7.51
CA LEU A 110 -0.66 5.19 6.81
C LEU A 110 0.30 5.99 5.93
N LEU A 111 1.45 6.35 6.48
CA LEU A 111 2.55 6.95 5.73
C LEU A 111 3.02 6.00 4.63
N ILE A 112 3.04 6.46 3.38
CA ILE A 112 3.55 5.70 2.24
C ILE A 112 4.67 6.42 1.46
N GLY A 113 4.88 7.72 1.73
CA GLY A 113 5.93 8.54 1.12
C GLY A 113 5.57 9.05 -0.28
N ARG A 114 6.56 9.10 -1.18
CA ARG A 114 6.40 9.46 -2.60
C ARG A 114 6.21 8.20 -3.45
N VAL A 115 5.23 8.22 -4.35
CA VAL A 115 4.89 7.08 -5.21
C VAL A 115 4.64 7.56 -6.63
N LYS A 116 5.41 7.05 -7.60
CA LYS A 116 5.20 7.40 -9.02
C LYS A 116 3.92 6.80 -9.59
N ARG A 117 3.59 5.55 -9.25
CA ARG A 117 2.32 4.93 -9.65
C ARG A 117 1.64 4.26 -8.46
N LEU A 118 0.43 4.69 -8.16
CA LEU A 118 -0.41 4.12 -7.11
C LEU A 118 -1.60 3.40 -7.75
N GLU A 119 -1.74 2.11 -7.47
CA GLU A 119 -2.81 1.29 -7.99
C GLU A 119 -3.58 0.58 -6.87
N LEU A 120 -4.88 0.86 -6.77
CA LEU A 120 -5.78 0.25 -5.80
C LEU A 120 -6.89 -0.49 -6.52
N ARG A 121 -7.07 -1.78 -6.22
CA ARG A 121 -8.08 -2.63 -6.85
C ARG A 121 -9.08 -3.21 -5.85
N TRP A 122 -10.35 -3.16 -6.25
CA TRP A 122 -11.51 -3.70 -5.54
C TRP A 122 -11.58 -3.14 -4.11
N GLN A 123 -11.64 -3.99 -3.08
CA GLN A 123 -11.77 -3.57 -1.69
C GLN A 123 -10.62 -2.64 -1.26
N ALA A 124 -9.43 -2.78 -1.84
CA ALA A 124 -8.28 -1.93 -1.51
C ALA A 124 -8.52 -0.44 -1.80
N VAL A 125 -9.47 -0.08 -2.67
CA VAL A 125 -9.84 1.34 -2.90
C VAL A 125 -10.33 2.00 -1.61
N ARG A 126 -10.97 1.25 -0.70
CA ARG A 126 -11.43 1.73 0.61
C ARG A 126 -10.29 2.17 1.53
N ILE A 127 -9.06 1.75 1.26
CA ILE A 127 -7.86 2.15 2.00
C ILE A 127 -7.40 3.55 1.58
N LEU A 128 -7.81 4.06 0.42
CA LEU A 128 -7.33 5.33 -0.12
C LEU A 128 -7.34 6.49 0.90
N PRO A 129 -8.41 6.73 1.70
CA PRO A 129 -8.42 7.80 2.70
C PRO A 129 -7.48 7.56 3.90
N LYS A 130 -7.00 6.34 4.09
CA LYS A 130 -6.07 5.95 5.15
C LYS A 130 -4.62 6.26 4.78
N LEU A 131 -4.32 6.30 3.49
CA LEU A 131 -2.97 6.56 2.97
C LEU A 131 -2.60 8.04 3.14
N LYS A 132 -1.36 8.28 3.57
CA LYS A 132 -0.72 9.59 3.62
C LYS A 132 0.48 9.60 2.70
N LEU A 133 0.29 10.26 1.56
CA LEU A 133 1.35 10.58 0.60
C LEU A 133 2.12 11.82 1.07
N HIS A 134 3.37 11.93 0.64
CA HIS A 134 4.19 13.13 0.87
C HIS A 134 3.50 14.38 0.27
N GLU A 135 3.70 15.55 0.88
CA GLU A 135 3.05 16.81 0.41
C GLU A 135 3.47 17.15 -1.03
N GLU A 136 4.75 17.08 -1.33
CA GLU A 136 5.30 17.28 -2.68
C GLU A 136 5.19 16.04 -3.61
N ASN A 137 4.32 15.08 -3.29
CA ASN A 137 4.21 13.87 -4.09
C ASN A 137 3.74 14.17 -5.53
N ALA A 138 4.46 13.60 -6.51
CA ALA A 138 4.18 13.72 -7.92
C ALA A 138 3.92 12.34 -8.53
N VAL A 139 2.65 11.95 -8.58
CA VAL A 139 2.17 10.71 -9.15
C VAL A 139 2.13 10.83 -10.68
N GLU A 140 2.83 9.94 -11.37
CA GLU A 140 2.70 9.77 -12.82
C GLU A 140 1.35 9.12 -13.20
N GLU A 141 0.88 8.15 -12.41
CA GLU A 141 -0.45 7.55 -12.57
C GLU A 141 -1.10 7.16 -11.23
N LEU A 142 -2.31 7.67 -10.98
CA LEU A 142 -3.23 7.13 -9.99
C LEU A 142 -4.26 6.25 -10.70
N ALA A 143 -4.33 4.97 -10.34
CA ALA A 143 -5.27 4.02 -10.92
C ALA A 143 -6.18 3.39 -9.85
N LEU A 144 -7.49 3.59 -9.95
CA LEU A 144 -8.48 3.06 -9.03
C LEU A 144 -9.50 2.20 -9.77
N PHE A 145 -9.72 0.99 -9.28
CA PHE A 145 -10.65 0.02 -9.87
C PHE A 145 -11.63 -0.41 -8.77
N ALA A 146 -12.89 -0.01 -8.84
CA ALA A 146 -13.87 -0.28 -7.78
C ALA A 146 -15.26 -0.58 -8.33
N GLY A 147 -16.00 -1.43 -7.61
CA GLY A 147 -17.44 -1.55 -7.73
C GLY A 147 -18.15 -0.54 -6.82
N GLU A 148 -19.48 -0.56 -6.85
CA GLU A 148 -20.31 0.38 -6.09
C GLU A 148 -20.14 0.23 -4.57
N ALA A 149 -20.06 -1.01 -4.08
CA ALA A 149 -19.91 -1.29 -2.66
C ALA A 149 -18.60 -0.74 -2.10
N GLU A 150 -17.52 -0.80 -2.87
CA GLU A 150 -16.18 -0.37 -2.47
C GLU A 150 -16.06 1.15 -2.29
N ILE A 151 -16.89 1.96 -2.96
CA ILE A 151 -16.80 3.42 -2.83
C ILE A 151 -17.79 4.01 -1.82
N SER A 152 -18.76 3.23 -1.34
CA SER A 152 -19.86 3.69 -0.48
C SER A 152 -19.39 4.51 0.73
N GLU A 153 -18.35 4.07 1.44
CA GLU A 153 -17.78 4.79 2.58
C GLU A 153 -16.97 6.02 2.16
N ILE A 154 -16.28 5.96 1.01
CA ILE A 154 -15.52 7.11 0.47
C ILE A 154 -16.48 8.25 0.09
N LEU A 155 -17.67 7.93 -0.42
CA LEU A 155 -18.67 8.94 -0.80
C LEU A 155 -19.14 9.80 0.39
N LYS A 156 -19.05 9.28 1.62
CA LYS A 156 -19.42 10.00 2.85
C LYS A 156 -18.35 10.97 3.32
N ILE A 157 -17.13 10.86 2.80
CA ILE A 157 -16.01 11.74 3.13
C ILE A 157 -16.25 13.13 2.51
N GLU A 158 -15.73 14.17 3.15
CA GLU A 158 -15.76 15.53 2.59
C GLU A 158 -15.09 15.59 1.21
N ASN A 159 -15.62 16.44 0.33
CA ASN A 159 -15.02 16.66 -0.98
C ASN A 159 -13.62 17.27 -0.84
N SER A 160 -12.72 16.97 -1.78
CA SER A 160 -11.36 17.52 -1.81
C SER A 160 -10.58 17.34 -0.49
N SER A 161 -10.75 16.21 0.19
CA SER A 161 -10.09 15.94 1.48
C SER A 161 -9.02 14.85 1.41
N ILE A 162 -9.01 14.02 0.37
CA ILE A 162 -8.00 12.97 0.16
C ILE A 162 -6.85 13.54 -0.67
N TRP A 163 -5.75 13.90 -0.02
CA TRP A 163 -4.57 14.44 -0.70
C TRP A 163 -3.83 13.40 -1.54
N ILE A 164 -3.67 13.66 -2.84
CA ILE A 164 -2.89 12.81 -3.76
C ILE A 164 -1.58 13.47 -4.19
N GLY A 165 -1.53 14.82 -4.19
CA GLY A 165 -0.42 15.59 -4.77
C GLY A 165 -0.66 15.94 -6.23
N LYS A 166 0.43 16.05 -7.01
CA LYS A 166 0.37 16.22 -8.47
C LYS A 166 0.10 14.85 -9.13
N VAL A 167 -0.75 14.79 -10.13
CA VAL A 167 -1.20 13.59 -10.84
C VAL A 167 -1.21 13.87 -12.34
N LYS A 168 -0.29 13.24 -13.08
CA LYS A 168 -0.23 13.38 -14.54
C LYS A 168 -1.30 12.58 -15.26
N ARG A 169 -1.64 11.39 -14.75
CA ARG A 169 -2.66 10.50 -15.34
C ARG A 169 -3.56 9.96 -14.25
N LEU A 170 -4.86 10.14 -14.43
CA LEU A 170 -5.88 9.57 -13.56
C LEU A 170 -6.66 8.51 -14.32
N LYS A 171 -6.67 7.29 -13.79
CA LYS A 171 -7.38 6.15 -14.36
C LYS A 171 -8.40 5.65 -13.35
N LEU A 172 -9.68 5.89 -13.62
CA LEU A 172 -10.79 5.45 -12.78
C LEU A 172 -11.62 4.44 -13.59
N GLU A 173 -11.69 3.20 -13.13
CA GLU A 173 -12.49 2.14 -13.77
C GLU A 173 -13.65 1.70 -12.88
N GLY A 174 -14.79 1.39 -13.51
CA GLY A 174 -16.03 1.01 -12.83
C GLY A 174 -16.63 2.19 -12.07
N TYR A 175 -17.03 1.96 -10.83
CA TYR A 175 -17.60 2.98 -9.95
C TYR A 175 -16.55 3.87 -9.31
N ALA A 176 -15.25 3.61 -9.52
CA ALA A 176 -14.17 4.46 -9.00
C ALA A 176 -14.29 5.93 -9.44
N LEU A 177 -15.01 6.24 -10.53
CA LEU A 177 -15.32 7.62 -10.92
C LEU A 177 -16.01 8.41 -9.79
N GLY A 178 -16.82 7.75 -8.97
CA GLY A 178 -17.50 8.35 -7.82
C GLY A 178 -16.55 8.86 -6.73
N THR A 179 -15.29 8.40 -6.69
CA THR A 179 -14.30 8.92 -5.73
C THR A 179 -13.71 10.25 -6.16
N LEU A 180 -13.84 10.64 -7.44
CA LEU A 180 -13.21 11.83 -8.00
C LEU A 180 -13.47 13.10 -7.19
N PRO A 181 -14.71 13.42 -6.75
CA PRO A 181 -14.96 14.63 -5.96
C PRO A 181 -14.27 14.64 -4.58
N LYS A 182 -13.79 13.48 -4.11
CA LYS A 182 -13.13 13.32 -2.81
C LYS A 182 -11.63 13.53 -2.89
N LEU A 183 -11.05 13.42 -4.08
CA LEU A 183 -9.62 13.59 -4.32
C LEU A 183 -9.26 15.07 -4.31
N LYS A 184 -8.16 15.38 -3.62
CA LYS A 184 -7.51 16.70 -3.61
C LYS A 184 -6.18 16.59 -4.35
N PHE A 185 -6.07 17.36 -5.41
CA PHE A 185 -4.85 17.50 -6.18
C PHE A 185 -4.13 18.79 -5.79
N HIS A 186 -2.84 18.87 -6.11
CA HIS A 186 -2.07 20.09 -5.97
C HIS A 186 -2.66 21.21 -6.87
N GLU A 187 -2.50 22.48 -6.50
CA GLU A 187 -3.07 23.61 -7.25
C GLU A 187 -2.50 23.71 -8.68
N GLU A 188 -1.21 23.39 -8.82
CA GLU A 188 -0.49 23.32 -10.11
C GLU A 188 -0.73 22.03 -10.91
N ASN A 189 -1.84 21.32 -10.69
CA ASN A 189 -2.11 20.04 -11.36
C ASN A 189 -2.67 20.16 -12.77
#